data_AF-A0A238WHR1-F1
#
_entry.id   AF-A0A238WHR1-F1
#
_cell.length_a   1.000
_cell.length_b   1.000
_cell.length_c   1.000
_cell.angle_alpha   90.00
_cell.angle_beta   90.00
_cell.angle_gamma   90.00
#
_symmetry.space_group_name_H-M   'P 1'
#
loop_
_entity.id
_entity.type
_entity.pdbx_description
1 polymer ?
#
loop_
_entity_poly.entity_id
_entity_poly.type
_entity_poly.pdbx_seq_one_letter_code
_entity_poly.pdbx_strand_id
1 'polypeptide(L)'
;MSTALAPSFALPAAPGLLTQLHRCLTADYQKLRRTVALWLAVGGGALPVLLNFCIFYSKGQYIIKPGQNPWPQYVSMSWQTSSILLLPLFMVLLTGLLTNVEHRASGWKHVHALPVGRWAVYSSKLLILLQLTLLAETLYVVLLLGAGGLLGWLRPGLGFQANHPDLLPVATMLGHTFIATLGMLGVQYVAALWWRGMVGPLGLGIAGIVTGLTLLRWEHIDLIPYAATTRVLGALGGKGTLTVNPHMMPAEWYSLAWFAGSLLLGYWLLRMRRAD
;
A
#
# COMPACT_ATOMS: atom_id res chain seq x y z
N MET A 1 -56.75 -10.66 39.43
CA MET A 1 -55.33 -10.91 39.69
C MET A 1 -54.53 -10.39 38.51
N SER A 2 -53.56 -9.52 38.80
CA SER A 2 -52.83 -8.68 37.85
C SER A 2 -51.95 -9.49 36.90
N THR A 3 -52.13 -9.30 35.59
CA THR A 3 -51.23 -9.78 34.54
C THR A 3 -50.02 -8.85 34.47
N ALA A 4 -48.92 -9.24 35.11
CA ALA A 4 -47.65 -8.54 35.00
C ALA A 4 -47.14 -8.62 33.55
N LEU A 5 -47.23 -7.51 32.82
CA LEU A 5 -46.61 -7.32 31.51
C LEU A 5 -45.09 -7.49 31.66
N ALA A 6 -44.53 -8.48 30.96
CA ALA A 6 -43.08 -8.66 30.87
C ALA A 6 -42.44 -7.35 30.35
N PRO A 7 -41.30 -6.90 30.91
CA PRO A 7 -40.64 -5.70 30.45
C PRO A 7 -40.23 -5.89 28.98
N SER A 8 -40.74 -5.05 28.09
CA SER A 8 -40.34 -5.00 26.69
C SER A 8 -38.86 -4.64 26.63
N PHE A 9 -37.99 -5.63 26.43
CA PHE A 9 -36.56 -5.42 26.22
C PHE A 9 -36.38 -4.79 24.84
N ALA A 10 -36.51 -3.47 24.74
CA ALA A 10 -36.19 -2.74 23.53
C ALA A 10 -34.67 -2.86 23.34
N LEU A 11 -34.25 -3.55 22.28
CA LEU A 11 -32.84 -3.58 21.90
C LEU A 11 -32.36 -2.13 21.73
N PRO A 12 -31.20 -1.75 22.31
CA PRO A 12 -30.70 -0.40 22.18
C PRO A 12 -30.59 -0.03 20.69
N ALA A 13 -31.03 1.18 20.35
CA ALA A 13 -30.97 1.69 18.99
C ALA A 13 -29.57 1.49 18.42
N ALA A 14 -29.48 1.05 17.15
CA ALA A 14 -28.21 0.82 16.51
C ALA A 14 -27.34 2.09 16.64
N PRO A 15 -26.11 1.98 17.16
CA PRO A 15 -25.27 3.14 17.40
C PRO A 15 -25.03 3.90 16.08
N GLY A 16 -24.82 5.21 16.17
CA GLY A 16 -24.59 6.06 14.99
C GLY A 16 -23.46 5.54 14.10
N LEU A 17 -23.52 5.89 12.81
CA LEU A 17 -22.60 5.34 11.79
C LEU A 17 -21.12 5.52 12.17
N LEU A 18 -20.73 6.70 12.62
CA LEU A 18 -19.36 7.00 13.01
C LEU A 18 -18.90 6.14 14.21
N THR A 19 -19.79 5.91 15.17
CA THR A 19 -19.49 5.07 16.33
C THR A 19 -19.30 3.62 15.93
N GLN A 20 -20.07 3.11 14.96
CA GLN A 20 -19.89 1.76 14.40
C GLN A 20 -18.51 1.64 13.72
N LEU A 21 -18.15 2.59 12.86
CA LEU A 21 -16.86 2.60 12.18
C LEU A 21 -15.69 2.66 13.16
N HIS A 22 -15.76 3.55 14.15
CA HIS A 22 -14.73 3.69 15.17
C HIS A 22 -14.52 2.38 15.94
N ARG A 23 -15.61 1.74 16.39
CA ARG A 23 -15.54 0.44 17.09
C ARG A 23 -14.91 -0.65 16.21
N CYS A 24 -15.30 -0.73 14.94
CA CYS A 24 -14.72 -1.69 13.99
C CYS A 24 -13.23 -1.44 13.76
N LEU A 25 -12.83 -0.17 13.60
CA LEU A 25 -11.43 0.21 13.46
C LEU A 25 -10.60 -0.18 14.69
N THR A 26 -11.06 0.17 15.89
CA THR A 26 -10.34 -0.20 17.13
C THR A 26 -10.17 -1.71 17.25
N ALA A 27 -11.22 -2.48 16.93
CA ALA A 27 -11.17 -3.94 16.97
C ALA A 27 -10.17 -4.49 15.95
N ASP A 28 -10.19 -4.00 14.71
CA ASP A 28 -9.29 -4.47 13.66
C ASP A 28 -7.82 -4.05 13.92
N TYR A 29 -7.56 -2.89 14.55
CA TYR A 29 -6.22 -2.52 15.02
C TYR A 29 -5.66 -3.47 16.07
N GLN A 30 -6.50 -3.93 17.01
CA GLN A 30 -6.07 -4.89 18.02
C GLN A 30 -5.72 -6.25 17.41
N LYS A 31 -6.46 -6.68 16.38
CA LYS A 31 -6.11 -7.87 15.59
C LYS A 31 -4.77 -7.67 14.89
N LEU A 32 -4.58 -6.51 14.26
CA LEU A 32 -3.39 -6.19 13.48
C LEU A 32 -2.09 -6.28 14.28
N ARG A 33 -2.09 -5.84 15.55
CA ARG A 33 -0.92 -5.92 16.45
C ARG A 33 -0.37 -7.33 16.65
N ARG A 34 -1.19 -8.36 16.42
CA ARG A 34 -0.81 -9.77 16.56
C ARG A 34 -0.51 -10.45 15.22
N THR A 35 -0.39 -9.67 14.14
CA THR A 35 -0.26 -10.21 12.78
C THR A 35 1.06 -9.83 12.13
N VAL A 36 1.52 -10.68 11.21
CA VAL A 36 2.70 -10.44 10.38
C VAL A 36 2.50 -9.23 9.45
N ALA A 37 1.26 -8.83 9.17
CA ALA A 37 0.95 -7.69 8.30
C ALA A 37 1.55 -6.36 8.83
N LEU A 38 1.54 -6.14 10.15
CA LEU A 38 2.15 -4.95 10.75
C LEU A 38 3.67 -4.96 10.57
N TRP A 39 4.31 -6.10 10.84
CA TRP A 39 5.75 -6.27 10.65
C TRP A 39 6.16 -6.14 9.19
N LEU A 40 5.35 -6.65 8.27
CA LEU A 40 5.54 -6.48 6.84
C LEU A 40 5.43 -5.00 6.45
N ALA A 41 4.47 -4.24 6.98
CA ALA A 41 4.36 -2.81 6.69
C ALA A 41 5.56 -2.01 7.21
N VAL A 42 6.06 -2.34 8.41
CA VAL A 42 7.23 -1.65 8.99
C VAL A 42 8.54 -2.03 8.28
N GLY A 43 8.70 -3.30 7.91
CA GLY A 43 9.95 -3.82 7.33
C GLY A 43 9.97 -3.94 5.81
N GLY A 44 8.82 -3.86 5.13
CA GLY A 44 8.68 -4.17 3.70
C GLY A 44 9.52 -3.26 2.80
N GLY A 45 9.66 -1.99 3.19
CA GLY A 45 10.52 -1.02 2.53
C GLY A 45 12.02 -1.17 2.82
N ALA A 46 12.43 -1.99 3.79
CA ALA A 46 13.84 -2.11 4.15
C ALA A 46 14.65 -2.82 3.08
N LEU A 47 14.10 -3.86 2.43
CA LEU A 47 14.81 -4.64 1.41
C LEU A 47 15.34 -3.79 0.24
N PRO A 48 14.54 -2.96 -0.46
CA PRO A 48 15.06 -2.13 -1.55
C PRO A 48 16.08 -1.09 -1.07
N VAL A 49 15.90 -0.55 0.14
CA VAL A 49 16.85 0.41 0.73
C VAL A 49 18.19 -0.26 1.02
N LEU A 50 18.17 -1.46 1.61
CA LEU A 50 19.37 -2.24 1.92
C LEU A 50 20.12 -2.64 0.65
N LEU A 51 19.40 -3.11 -0.38
CA LEU A 51 20.00 -3.44 -1.68
C LEU A 51 20.70 -2.21 -2.29
N ASN A 52 20.01 -1.07 -2.33
CA ASN A 52 20.56 0.17 -2.85
C ASN A 52 21.75 0.66 -2.02
N PHE A 53 21.67 0.56 -0.69
CA PHE A 53 22.77 0.89 0.22
C PHE A 53 24.02 0.03 -0.07
N CYS A 54 23.87 -1.29 -0.19
CA CYS A 54 24.98 -2.19 -0.53
C CYS A 54 25.60 -1.86 -1.88
N ILE A 55 24.77 -1.57 -2.90
CA ILE A 55 25.25 -1.18 -4.23
C ILE A 55 26.09 0.10 -4.17
N PHE A 56 25.62 1.14 -3.48
CA PHE A 56 26.37 2.40 -3.36
C PHE A 56 27.59 2.28 -2.44
N TYR A 57 27.52 1.45 -1.40
CA TYR A 57 28.67 1.20 -0.52
C TYR A 57 29.83 0.49 -1.25
N SER A 58 29.51 -0.48 -2.11
CA SER A 58 30.50 -1.27 -2.84
C SER A 58 30.95 -0.63 -4.16
N LYS A 59 30.02 -0.01 -4.91
CA LYS A 59 30.26 0.49 -6.28
C LYS A 59 29.95 1.98 -6.48
N GLY A 60 29.63 2.73 -5.41
CA GLY A 60 29.24 4.13 -5.51
C GLY A 60 30.21 5.02 -6.30
N GLN A 61 31.51 4.76 -6.21
CA GLN A 61 32.55 5.50 -6.95
C GLN A 61 32.50 5.33 -8.48
N TYR A 62 31.89 4.25 -8.98
CA TYR A 62 31.67 4.04 -10.42
C TYR A 62 30.29 4.55 -10.87
N ILE A 63 29.37 4.68 -9.92
CA ILE A 63 27.99 5.09 -10.14
C ILE A 63 27.91 6.62 -10.19
N ILE A 64 28.62 7.29 -9.29
CA ILE A 64 28.59 8.74 -9.10
C ILE A 64 29.88 9.31 -9.68
N LYS A 65 29.76 10.19 -10.68
CA LYS A 65 30.93 10.89 -11.23
C LYS A 65 31.45 11.92 -10.22
N PRO A 66 32.77 12.16 -10.17
CA PRO A 66 33.35 13.18 -9.29
C PRO A 66 32.66 14.54 -9.47
N GLY A 67 32.28 15.18 -8.35
CA GLY A 67 31.63 16.49 -8.35
C GLY A 67 30.13 16.51 -8.66
N GLN A 68 29.47 15.35 -8.84
CA GLN A 68 28.03 15.29 -9.02
C GLN A 68 27.29 15.09 -7.68
N ASN A 69 26.07 15.63 -7.59
CA ASN A 69 25.19 15.39 -6.45
C ASN A 69 24.76 13.90 -6.45
N PRO A 70 25.07 13.14 -5.39
CA PRO A 70 24.73 11.71 -5.32
C PRO A 70 23.24 11.44 -5.06
N TRP A 71 22.52 12.39 -4.46
CA TRP A 71 21.14 12.18 -3.98
C TRP A 71 20.13 11.83 -5.08
N PRO A 72 20.08 12.54 -6.23
CA PRO A 72 19.09 12.23 -7.28
C PRO A 72 19.25 10.82 -7.84
N GLN A 73 20.50 10.38 -8.06
CA GLN A 73 20.78 9.04 -8.58
C GLN A 73 20.51 7.96 -7.53
N TYR A 74 20.85 8.22 -6.27
CA TYR A 74 20.59 7.31 -5.16
C TYR A 74 19.09 7.10 -4.93
N VAL A 75 18.30 8.18 -4.91
CA VAL A 75 16.84 8.12 -4.72
C VAL A 75 16.18 7.43 -5.92
N SER A 76 16.52 7.83 -7.15
CA SER A 76 15.92 7.24 -8.36
C SER A 76 16.20 5.74 -8.51
N MET A 77 17.43 5.29 -8.24
CA MET A 77 17.78 3.86 -8.27
C MET A 77 17.02 3.04 -7.22
N SER A 78 16.88 3.57 -6.00
CA SER A 78 16.08 2.90 -4.98
C SER A 78 14.61 2.83 -5.39
N TRP A 79 14.05 3.95 -5.85
CA TRP A 79 12.63 4.02 -6.23
C TRP A 79 12.31 3.10 -7.38
N GLN A 80 13.21 3.00 -8.37
CA GLN A 80 13.11 2.07 -9.48
C GLN A 80 13.06 0.61 -8.99
N THR A 81 13.98 0.23 -8.11
CA THR A 81 14.03 -1.12 -7.54
C THR A 81 12.75 -1.45 -6.75
N SER A 82 12.28 -0.49 -5.95
CA SER A 82 11.05 -0.63 -5.18
C SER A 82 9.81 -0.77 -6.07
N SER A 83 9.64 0.12 -7.05
CA SER A 83 8.37 0.30 -7.75
C SER A 83 8.09 -0.76 -8.82
N ILE A 84 9.13 -1.34 -9.41
CA ILE A 84 9.00 -2.36 -10.46
C ILE A 84 8.44 -3.67 -9.91
N LEU A 85 8.94 -4.14 -8.76
CA LEU A 85 8.65 -5.50 -8.28
C LEU A 85 8.24 -5.55 -6.81
N LEU A 86 9.00 -4.88 -5.94
CA LEU A 86 8.87 -5.05 -4.50
C LEU A 86 7.60 -4.41 -3.95
N LEU A 87 7.21 -3.25 -4.45
CA LEU A 87 5.99 -2.56 -4.06
C LEU A 87 4.73 -3.32 -4.52
N PRO A 88 4.61 -3.76 -5.79
CA PRO A 88 3.52 -4.66 -6.17
C PRO A 88 3.44 -5.94 -5.34
N LEU A 89 4.58 -6.60 -5.09
CA LEU A 89 4.62 -7.81 -4.29
C LEU A 89 4.19 -7.56 -2.84
N PHE A 90 4.67 -6.46 -2.24
CA PHE A 90 4.28 -6.00 -0.92
C PHE A 90 2.76 -5.81 -0.84
N MET A 91 2.13 -5.17 -1.83
CA MET A 91 0.69 -4.94 -1.86
C MET A 91 -0.12 -6.22 -1.89
N VAL A 92 0.28 -7.19 -2.73
CA VAL A 92 -0.39 -8.49 -2.83
C VAL A 92 -0.24 -9.27 -1.52
N LEU A 93 0.95 -9.25 -0.90
CA LEU A 93 1.18 -9.91 0.39
C LEU A 93 0.41 -9.25 1.53
N LEU A 94 0.40 -7.92 1.61
CA LEU A 94 -0.27 -7.15 2.66
C LEU A 94 -1.78 -7.42 2.64
N THR A 95 -2.40 -7.31 1.47
CA THR A 95 -3.84 -7.57 1.27
C THR A 95 -4.19 -9.04 1.55
N GLY A 96 -3.36 -9.98 1.09
CA GLY A 96 -3.50 -11.40 1.39
C GLY A 96 -3.40 -11.72 2.88
N LEU A 97 -2.43 -11.16 3.59
CA LEU A 97 -2.24 -11.36 5.03
C LEU A 97 -3.41 -10.78 5.84
N LEU A 98 -3.84 -9.56 5.51
CA LEU A 98 -4.94 -8.93 6.24
C LEU A 98 -6.25 -9.71 6.07
N THR A 99 -6.50 -10.24 4.88
CA THR A 99 -7.70 -11.05 4.64
C THR A 99 -7.61 -12.44 5.25
N ASN A 100 -6.43 -13.06 5.26
CA ASN A 100 -6.22 -14.36 5.91
C ASN A 100 -6.66 -14.36 7.40
N VAL A 101 -6.43 -13.24 8.11
CA VAL A 101 -6.87 -13.06 9.50
C VAL A 101 -8.38 -13.22 9.66
N GLU A 102 -9.17 -12.71 8.71
CA GLU A 102 -10.63 -12.79 8.73
C GLU A 102 -11.13 -14.18 8.36
N HIS A 103 -10.48 -14.84 7.40
CA HIS A 103 -10.86 -16.17 6.94
C HIS A 103 -10.54 -17.25 7.97
N ARG A 104 -9.42 -17.15 8.69
CA ARG A 104 -9.05 -18.12 9.74
C ARG A 104 -9.93 -18.02 10.99
N ALA A 105 -10.48 -16.85 11.29
CA ALA A 105 -11.22 -16.62 12.53
C ALA A 105 -12.70 -17.08 12.47
N SER A 106 -13.15 -17.78 11.42
CA SER A 106 -14.59 -17.86 11.08
C SER A 106 -15.27 -16.47 11.12
N GLY A 107 -14.47 -15.42 10.87
CA GLY A 107 -14.76 -14.04 11.28
C GLY A 107 -16.03 -13.52 10.63
N TRP A 108 -16.30 -13.94 9.39
CA TRP A 108 -17.51 -13.57 8.67
C TRP A 108 -18.81 -13.99 9.37
N LYS A 109 -18.86 -15.15 10.02
CA LYS A 109 -20.07 -15.59 10.76
C LYS A 109 -20.25 -14.79 12.05
N HIS A 110 -19.15 -14.50 12.76
CA HIS A 110 -19.18 -13.67 13.97
C HIS A 110 -19.48 -12.19 13.65
N VAL A 111 -18.91 -11.66 12.58
CA VAL A 111 -19.13 -10.29 12.09
C VAL A 111 -20.58 -10.11 11.62
N HIS A 112 -21.18 -11.12 10.99
CA HIS A 112 -22.60 -11.08 10.62
C HIS A 112 -23.55 -11.20 11.82
N ALA A 113 -23.08 -11.76 12.95
CA ALA A 113 -23.86 -11.84 14.18
C ALA A 113 -23.79 -10.55 15.02
N LEU A 114 -22.80 -9.68 14.77
CA LEU A 114 -22.67 -8.41 15.47
C LEU A 114 -23.67 -7.38 14.90
N PRO A 115 -24.26 -6.50 15.75
CA PRO A 115 -25.19 -5.46 15.33
C PRO A 115 -24.44 -4.25 14.72
N VAL A 116 -23.56 -4.51 13.75
CA VAL A 116 -22.79 -3.50 13.02
C VAL A 116 -23.12 -3.55 11.54
N GLY A 117 -23.22 -2.38 10.92
CA GLY A 117 -23.46 -2.28 9.49
C GLY A 117 -22.31 -2.88 8.67
N ARG A 118 -22.64 -3.59 7.59
CA ARG A 118 -21.65 -4.17 6.65
C ARG A 118 -20.70 -3.13 6.08
N TRP A 119 -21.19 -1.90 5.91
CA TRP A 119 -20.39 -0.76 5.46
C TRP A 119 -19.25 -0.43 6.46
N ALA A 120 -19.51 -0.49 7.77
CA ALA A 120 -18.53 -0.12 8.79
C ALA A 120 -17.36 -1.12 8.81
N VAL A 121 -17.67 -2.40 8.64
CA VAL A 121 -16.67 -3.49 8.54
C VAL A 121 -15.86 -3.38 7.26
N TYR A 122 -16.50 -3.09 6.13
CA TYR A 122 -15.82 -2.89 4.85
C TYR A 122 -14.87 -1.70 4.92
N SER A 123 -15.39 -0.55 5.35
CA SER A 123 -14.63 0.69 5.46
C SER A 123 -13.51 0.60 6.48
N SER A 124 -13.68 -0.10 7.62
CA SER A 124 -12.60 -0.25 8.62
C SER A 124 -11.39 -0.96 8.02
N LYS A 125 -11.61 -2.03 7.26
CA LYS A 125 -10.54 -2.84 6.65
C LYS A 125 -9.84 -2.09 5.52
N LEU A 126 -10.61 -1.41 4.69
CA LEU A 126 -10.06 -0.56 3.65
C LEU A 126 -9.18 0.54 4.25
N LEU A 127 -9.64 1.23 5.30
CA LEU A 127 -8.87 2.28 5.97
C LEU A 127 -7.57 1.74 6.57
N ILE A 128 -7.60 0.55 7.18
CA ILE A 128 -6.40 -0.09 7.71
C ILE A 128 -5.41 -0.43 6.58
N LEU A 129 -5.87 -0.95 5.44
CA LEU A 129 -5.00 -1.19 4.29
C LEU A 129 -4.37 0.11 3.77
N LEU A 130 -5.16 1.17 3.64
CA LEU A 130 -4.68 2.48 3.19
C LEU A 130 -3.62 3.04 4.15
N GLN A 131 -3.87 2.98 5.46
CA GLN A 131 -2.95 3.45 6.48
C GLN A 131 -1.66 2.63 6.54
N LEU A 132 -1.75 1.30 6.41
CA LEU A 132 -0.57 0.43 6.36
C LEU A 132 0.27 0.66 5.10
N THR A 133 -0.37 0.92 3.97
CA THR A 133 0.31 1.24 2.72
C THR A 133 1.04 2.59 2.85
N LEU A 134 0.35 3.62 3.35
CA LEU A 134 0.94 4.93 3.60
C LEU A 134 2.09 4.86 4.61
N LEU A 135 1.93 4.10 5.70
CA LEU A 135 2.97 3.86 6.69
C LEU A 135 4.19 3.16 6.06
N ALA A 136 3.99 2.15 5.22
CA ALA A 136 5.09 1.43 4.59
C ALA A 136 5.87 2.30 3.60
N GLU A 137 5.18 3.08 2.78
CA GLU A 137 5.80 3.99 1.82
C GLU A 137 6.52 5.16 2.51
N THR A 138 5.94 5.73 3.58
CA THR A 138 6.62 6.77 4.38
C THR A 138 7.85 6.22 5.09
N LEU A 139 7.76 5.03 5.71
CA LEU A 139 8.92 4.39 6.33
C LEU A 139 9.99 4.04 5.31
N TYR A 140 9.62 3.60 4.11
CA TYR A 140 10.56 3.40 3.00
C TYR A 140 11.35 4.67 2.71
N VAL A 141 10.69 5.82 2.60
CA VAL A 141 11.37 7.13 2.37
C VAL A 141 12.28 7.49 3.53
N VAL A 142 11.82 7.34 4.78
CA VAL A 142 12.64 7.64 5.97
C VAL A 142 13.88 6.76 6.00
N LEU A 143 13.73 5.45 5.75
CA LEU A 143 14.84 4.50 5.67
C LEU A 143 15.80 4.85 4.53
N LEU A 144 15.28 5.24 3.36
CA LEU A 144 16.08 5.65 2.21
C LEU A 144 16.95 6.86 2.55
N LEU A 145 16.36 7.92 3.10
CA LEU A 145 17.09 9.14 3.47
C LEU A 145 18.11 8.86 4.59
N GLY A 146 17.72 8.07 5.60
CA GLY A 146 18.61 7.65 6.68
C GLY A 146 19.81 6.83 6.18
N ALA A 147 19.58 5.89 5.26
CA ALA A 147 20.63 5.08 4.64
C ALA A 147 21.57 5.92 3.76
N GLY A 148 21.05 6.91 3.03
CA GLY A 148 21.86 7.88 2.29
C GLY A 148 22.75 8.73 3.21
N GLY A 149 22.20 9.20 4.34
CA GLY A 149 22.97 9.93 5.36
C GLY A 149 24.08 9.07 5.97
N LEU A 150 23.77 7.79 6.28
CA LEU A 150 24.75 6.83 6.79
C LEU A 150 25.86 6.55 5.77
N LEU A 151 25.54 6.44 4.48
CA LEU A 151 26.54 6.33 3.41
C LEU A 151 27.48 7.54 3.38
N GLY A 152 26.97 8.75 3.61
CA GLY A 152 27.80 9.94 3.69
C GLY A 152 28.82 9.90 4.82
N TRP A 153 28.48 9.26 5.94
CA TRP A 153 29.41 9.08 7.06
C TRP A 153 30.42 7.96 6.81
N LEU A 154 29.98 6.81 6.28
CA LEU A 154 30.83 5.65 6.02
C LEU A 154 31.75 5.81 4.80
N ARG A 155 31.32 6.60 3.81
CA ARG A 155 32.03 6.86 2.55
C ARG A 155 32.00 8.35 2.19
N PRO A 156 32.77 9.20 2.89
CA PRO A 156 32.79 10.66 2.64
C PRO A 156 33.12 11.03 1.19
N GLY A 157 33.93 10.21 0.50
CA GLY A 157 34.31 10.41 -0.91
C GLY A 157 33.15 10.34 -1.92
N LEU A 158 31.95 9.90 -1.53
CA LEU A 158 30.77 9.91 -2.39
C LEU A 158 30.04 11.27 -2.43
N GLY A 159 30.40 12.21 -1.55
CA GLY A 159 29.84 13.57 -1.58
C GLY A 159 28.42 13.72 -1.01
N PHE A 160 27.90 12.73 -0.30
CA PHE A 160 26.56 12.80 0.35
C PHE A 160 26.50 13.83 1.47
N GLN A 161 27.62 14.14 2.14
CA GLN A 161 27.69 15.18 3.17
C GLN A 161 27.80 16.59 2.57
N ALA A 162 28.33 16.70 1.34
CA ALA A 162 28.51 17.98 0.66
C ALA A 162 27.22 18.46 -0.05
N ASN A 163 26.23 17.58 -0.23
CA ASN A 163 24.97 17.85 -0.88
C ASN A 163 23.80 17.49 0.04
N HIS A 164 22.68 18.18 -0.07
CA HIS A 164 21.46 17.87 0.69
C HIS A 164 20.44 17.13 -0.20
N PRO A 165 19.61 16.25 0.39
CA PRO A 165 18.49 15.66 -0.32
C PRO A 165 17.39 16.71 -0.57
N ASP A 166 16.88 16.75 -1.79
CA ASP A 166 15.73 17.59 -2.15
C ASP A 166 14.43 16.97 -1.60
N LEU A 167 13.98 17.44 -0.43
CA LEU A 167 12.82 16.86 0.27
C LEU A 167 11.49 17.06 -0.47
N LEU A 168 11.32 18.17 -1.19
CA LEU A 168 10.09 18.48 -1.91
C LEU A 168 9.85 17.46 -3.05
N PRO A 169 10.78 17.25 -4.00
CA PRO A 169 10.68 16.19 -5.01
C PRO A 169 10.40 14.80 -4.42
N VAL A 170 11.08 14.43 -3.32
CA VAL A 170 10.87 13.15 -2.63
C VAL A 170 9.43 13.04 -2.08
N ALA A 171 8.90 14.10 -1.47
CA ALA A 171 7.54 14.12 -0.95
C ALA A 171 6.49 14.08 -2.08
N THR A 172 6.69 14.79 -3.18
CA THR A 172 5.82 14.67 -4.37
C THR A 172 5.86 13.25 -4.93
N MET A 173 7.04 12.63 -5.02
CA MET A 173 7.16 11.26 -5.52
C MET A 173 6.45 10.25 -4.62
N LEU A 174 6.52 10.44 -3.30
CA LEU A 174 5.73 9.65 -2.35
C LEU A 174 4.24 9.76 -2.63
N GLY A 175 3.73 10.98 -2.87
CA GLY A 175 2.34 11.21 -3.25
C GLY A 175 1.95 10.49 -4.54
N HIS A 176 2.78 10.59 -5.58
CA HIS A 176 2.56 9.90 -6.85
C HIS A 176 2.51 8.37 -6.68
N THR A 177 3.47 7.84 -5.92
CA THR A 177 3.57 6.40 -5.64
C THR A 177 2.35 5.90 -4.89
N PHE A 178 1.91 6.63 -3.87
CA PHE A 178 0.72 6.29 -3.09
C PHE A 178 -0.54 6.26 -3.95
N ILE A 179 -0.72 7.25 -4.82
CA ILE A 179 -1.91 7.30 -5.70
C ILE A 179 -1.87 6.16 -6.71
N ALA A 180 -0.70 5.84 -7.26
CA ALA A 180 -0.55 4.73 -8.19
C ALA A 180 -0.84 3.37 -7.55
N THR A 181 -0.51 3.16 -6.26
CA THR A 181 -0.81 1.90 -5.56
C THR A 181 -2.29 1.71 -5.26
N LEU A 182 -3.13 2.77 -5.24
CA LEU A 182 -4.57 2.68 -4.95
C LEU A 182 -5.32 1.75 -5.92
N GLY A 183 -5.01 1.82 -7.22
CA GLY A 183 -5.67 0.98 -8.22
C GLY A 183 -5.44 -0.50 -7.95
N MET A 184 -4.19 -0.87 -7.67
CA MET A 184 -3.81 -2.23 -7.31
C MET A 184 -4.43 -2.66 -5.98
N LEU A 185 -4.41 -1.78 -4.96
CA LEU A 185 -5.03 -2.01 -3.65
C LEU A 185 -6.51 -2.36 -3.80
N GLY A 186 -7.25 -1.57 -4.60
CA GLY A 186 -8.68 -1.78 -4.84
C GLY A 186 -8.96 -3.15 -5.43
N VAL A 187 -8.27 -3.51 -6.52
CA VAL A 187 -8.45 -4.80 -7.19
C VAL A 187 -8.10 -5.96 -6.26
N GLN A 188 -6.99 -5.87 -5.52
CA GLN A 188 -6.58 -6.87 -4.55
C GLN A 188 -7.59 -7.00 -3.40
N TYR A 189 -8.14 -5.89 -2.93
CA TYR A 189 -9.11 -5.91 -1.86
C TYR A 189 -10.41 -6.61 -2.29
N VAL A 190 -10.90 -6.35 -3.50
CA VAL A 190 -12.07 -7.04 -4.06
C VAL A 190 -11.80 -8.53 -4.25
N ALA A 191 -10.65 -8.88 -4.80
CA ALA A 191 -10.23 -10.27 -4.95
C ALA A 191 -10.25 -10.99 -3.58
N ALA A 192 -9.68 -10.34 -2.57
CA ALA A 192 -9.59 -10.88 -1.23
C ALA A 192 -10.94 -11.02 -0.51
N LEU A 193 -11.94 -10.23 -0.90
CA LEU A 193 -13.32 -10.43 -0.48
C LEU A 193 -13.99 -11.60 -1.20
N TRP A 194 -13.73 -11.77 -2.50
CA TRP A 194 -14.36 -12.79 -3.33
C TRP A 194 -13.97 -14.22 -2.91
N TRP A 195 -12.67 -14.51 -2.79
CA TRP A 195 -12.20 -15.86 -2.50
C TRP A 195 -12.28 -16.23 -1.01
N ARG A 196 -12.55 -17.52 -0.73
CA ARG A 196 -12.48 -18.12 0.62
C ARG A 196 -11.04 -18.58 0.92
N GLY A 197 -10.11 -17.64 1.04
CA GLY A 197 -8.74 -17.88 1.51
C GLY A 197 -7.74 -16.92 0.89
N MET A 198 -6.48 -16.99 1.34
CA MET A 198 -5.40 -16.13 0.85
C MET A 198 -4.86 -16.56 -0.53
N VAL A 199 -5.01 -17.82 -0.92
CA VAL A 199 -4.38 -18.38 -2.13
C VAL A 199 -4.92 -17.76 -3.43
N GLY A 200 -6.25 -17.59 -3.55
CA GLY A 200 -6.87 -17.02 -4.74
C GLY A 200 -6.44 -15.58 -5.04
N PRO A 201 -6.59 -14.64 -4.08
CA PRO A 201 -6.17 -13.25 -4.25
C PRO A 201 -4.66 -13.11 -4.49
N LEU A 202 -3.86 -13.92 -3.80
CA LEU A 202 -2.41 -13.98 -4.01
C LEU A 202 -2.06 -14.41 -5.43
N GLY A 203 -2.71 -15.46 -5.96
CA GLY A 203 -2.53 -15.92 -7.33
C GLY A 203 -2.92 -14.86 -8.36
N LEU A 204 -4.06 -14.19 -8.16
CA LEU A 204 -4.49 -13.06 -9.01
C LEU A 204 -3.45 -11.94 -8.99
N GLY A 205 -2.89 -11.63 -7.82
CA GLY A 205 -1.88 -10.59 -7.68
C GLY A 205 -0.59 -10.90 -8.38
N ILE A 206 -0.07 -12.11 -8.20
CA ILE A 206 1.15 -12.55 -8.89
C ILE A 206 0.93 -12.54 -10.40
N ALA A 207 -0.21 -13.03 -10.90
CA ALA A 207 -0.55 -12.97 -12.32
C ALA A 207 -0.64 -11.52 -12.82
N GLY A 208 -1.23 -10.62 -12.02
CA GLY A 208 -1.29 -9.19 -12.32
C GLY A 208 0.09 -8.53 -12.42
N ILE A 209 1.00 -8.86 -11.50
CA ILE A 209 2.40 -8.39 -11.52
C ILE A 209 3.10 -8.88 -12.78
N VAL A 210 3.03 -10.18 -13.09
CA VAL A 210 3.65 -10.76 -14.29
C VAL A 210 3.09 -10.11 -15.57
N THR A 211 1.78 -9.88 -15.62
CA THR A 211 1.13 -9.20 -16.75
C THR A 211 1.62 -7.75 -16.88
N GLY A 212 1.71 -7.02 -15.76
CA GLY A 212 2.22 -5.65 -15.75
C GLY A 212 3.67 -5.57 -16.25
N LEU A 213 4.53 -6.50 -15.83
CA LEU A 213 5.93 -6.55 -16.26
C LEU A 213 6.10 -6.95 -17.72
N THR A 214 5.30 -7.91 -18.21
CA THR A 214 5.39 -8.38 -19.60
C THR A 214 4.85 -7.37 -20.60
N LEU A 215 3.81 -6.61 -20.22
CA LEU A 215 3.17 -5.60 -21.07
C LEU A 215 3.75 -4.19 -20.91
N LEU A 216 4.91 -4.04 -20.24
CA LEU A 216 5.54 -2.74 -20.00
C LEU A 216 5.73 -1.86 -21.25
N ARG A 217 5.86 -2.48 -22.43
CA ARG A 217 6.06 -1.79 -23.72
C ARG A 217 4.77 -1.56 -24.51
N TRP A 218 3.63 -1.98 -23.98
CA TRP A 218 2.34 -1.80 -24.63
C TRP A 218 1.85 -0.36 -24.49
N GLU A 219 1.26 0.20 -25.54
CA GLU A 219 0.82 1.60 -25.60
C GLU A 219 -0.26 1.94 -24.55
N HIS A 220 -1.04 0.93 -24.14
CA HIS A 220 -2.16 1.03 -23.21
C HIS A 220 -1.81 0.54 -21.79
N ILE A 221 -0.53 0.42 -21.46
CA ILE A 221 -0.05 -0.12 -20.17
C ILE A 221 -0.58 0.67 -18.95
N ASP A 222 -0.87 1.96 -19.12
CA ASP A 222 -1.41 2.82 -18.06
C ASP A 222 -2.79 2.35 -17.55
N LEU A 223 -3.50 1.52 -18.32
CA LEU A 223 -4.77 0.90 -17.91
C LEU A 223 -4.59 -0.26 -16.93
N ILE A 224 -3.40 -0.86 -16.84
CA ILE A 224 -3.16 -2.03 -15.99
C ILE A 224 -2.78 -1.55 -14.58
N PRO A 225 -3.60 -1.83 -13.55
CA PRO A 225 -3.37 -1.29 -12.20
C PRO A 225 -2.06 -1.81 -11.58
N TYR A 226 -1.61 -3.00 -11.98
CA TYR A 226 -0.35 -3.58 -11.51
C TYR A 226 0.90 -2.97 -12.15
N ALA A 227 0.76 -2.29 -13.29
CA ALA A 227 1.85 -1.60 -13.96
C ALA A 227 2.00 -0.14 -13.49
N ALA A 228 0.96 0.44 -12.87
CA ALA A 228 0.91 1.84 -12.45
C ALA A 228 2.12 2.24 -11.57
N THR A 229 2.54 1.36 -10.65
CA THR A 229 3.71 1.61 -9.79
C THR A 229 4.99 1.80 -10.60
N THR A 230 5.16 1.02 -11.67
CA THR A 230 6.33 1.14 -12.55
C THR A 230 6.24 2.39 -13.43
N ARG A 231 5.03 2.79 -13.82
CA ARG A 231 4.78 3.96 -14.69
C ARG A 231 5.03 5.29 -13.97
N VAL A 232 4.80 5.36 -12.66
CA VAL A 232 5.15 6.52 -11.82
C VAL A 232 6.63 6.87 -11.87
N LEU A 233 7.52 5.91 -12.18
CA LEU A 233 8.93 6.21 -12.38
C LEU A 233 9.18 7.21 -13.52
N GLY A 234 8.25 7.33 -14.48
CA GLY A 234 8.32 8.34 -15.53
C GLY A 234 8.13 9.77 -15.03
N ALA A 235 7.64 9.98 -13.80
CA ALA A 235 7.61 11.30 -13.17
C ALA A 235 9.01 11.75 -12.70
N LEU A 236 9.97 10.82 -12.53
CA LEU A 236 11.36 11.16 -12.23
C LEU A 236 12.03 11.75 -13.48
N GLY A 237 12.61 12.94 -13.30
CA GLY A 237 13.44 13.57 -14.31
C GLY A 237 14.61 14.33 -13.69
N GLY A 238 15.45 14.87 -14.57
CA GLY A 238 16.57 15.74 -14.18
C GLY A 238 17.92 15.01 -14.19
N LYS A 239 18.89 15.60 -14.90
CA LYS A 239 20.28 15.16 -14.86
C LYS A 239 21.02 15.98 -13.81
N GLY A 240 21.25 15.41 -12.63
CA GLY A 240 22.03 16.05 -11.55
C GLY A 240 21.20 16.79 -10.49
N THR A 241 19.93 17.08 -10.76
CA THR A 241 18.93 17.57 -9.79
C THR A 241 17.70 16.68 -9.83
N LEU A 242 17.13 16.37 -8.66
CA LEU A 242 15.93 15.54 -8.57
C LEU A 242 14.73 16.39 -8.94
N THR A 243 14.17 16.19 -10.13
CA THR A 243 12.93 16.85 -10.54
C THR A 243 11.83 15.82 -10.63
N VAL A 244 10.65 16.16 -10.11
CA VAL A 244 9.46 15.34 -10.17
C VAL A 244 8.38 16.16 -10.85
N ASN A 245 7.72 15.58 -11.85
CA ASN A 245 6.62 16.26 -12.53
C ASN A 245 5.50 16.51 -11.51
N PRO A 246 5.10 17.77 -11.25
CA PRO A 246 4.05 18.07 -10.28
C PRO A 246 2.65 17.66 -10.75
N HIS A 247 2.47 17.39 -12.05
CA HIS A 247 1.19 16.98 -12.59
C HIS A 247 0.97 15.47 -12.50
N MET A 248 -0.28 15.10 -12.25
CA MET A 248 -0.65 13.70 -12.17
C MET A 248 -0.47 13.00 -13.52
N MET A 249 0.14 11.82 -13.49
CA MET A 249 0.35 10.99 -14.67
C MET A 249 -0.96 10.30 -15.09
N PRO A 250 -1.14 9.94 -16.37
CA PRO A 250 -2.31 9.19 -16.83
C PRO A 250 -2.56 7.90 -16.02
N ALA A 251 -1.49 7.18 -15.69
CA ALA A 251 -1.56 5.97 -14.86
C ALA A 251 -2.20 6.21 -13.48
N GLU A 252 -2.05 7.40 -12.89
CA GLU A 252 -2.62 7.74 -11.58
C GLU A 252 -4.12 8.00 -11.67
N TRP A 253 -4.57 8.65 -12.74
CA TRP A 253 -5.99 8.81 -13.04
C TRP A 253 -6.66 7.45 -13.23
N TYR A 254 -6.03 6.53 -13.98
CA TYR A 254 -6.53 5.17 -14.11
C TYR A 254 -6.49 4.40 -12.78
N SER A 255 -5.47 4.58 -11.94
CA SER A 255 -5.44 3.98 -10.61
C SER A 255 -6.58 4.47 -9.72
N LEU A 256 -6.91 5.76 -9.75
CA LEU A 256 -8.07 6.31 -9.03
C LEU A 256 -9.39 5.74 -9.57
N ALA A 257 -9.52 5.60 -10.90
CA ALA A 257 -10.70 5.00 -11.51
C ALA A 257 -10.86 3.52 -11.12
N TRP A 258 -9.77 2.73 -11.18
CA TRP A 258 -9.74 1.34 -10.72
C TRP A 258 -10.08 1.21 -9.24
N PHE A 259 -9.54 2.10 -8.41
CA PHE A 259 -9.83 2.13 -7.00
C PHE A 259 -11.32 2.38 -6.75
N ALA A 260 -11.89 3.45 -7.33
CA ALA A 260 -13.31 3.79 -7.20
C ALA A 260 -14.22 2.66 -7.69
N GLY A 261 -13.94 2.09 -8.87
CA GLY A 261 -14.69 0.95 -9.42
C GLY A 261 -14.62 -0.28 -8.51
N SER A 262 -13.44 -0.57 -7.96
CA SER A 262 -13.24 -1.67 -7.02
C SER A 262 -13.99 -1.46 -5.70
N LEU A 263 -14.09 -0.21 -5.22
CA LEU A 263 -14.85 0.09 -4.01
C LEU A 263 -16.35 -0.20 -4.19
N LEU A 264 -16.91 0.24 -5.31
CA LEU A 264 -18.31 0.01 -5.65
C LEU A 264 -18.58 -1.49 -5.83
N LEU A 265 -17.71 -2.18 -6.56
CA LEU A 265 -17.82 -3.62 -6.78
C LEU A 265 -17.69 -4.42 -5.48
N GLY A 266 -16.71 -4.08 -4.64
CA GLY A 266 -16.48 -4.74 -3.35
C GLY A 266 -17.66 -4.55 -2.39
N TYR A 267 -18.25 -3.36 -2.34
CA TYR A 267 -19.43 -3.09 -1.52
C TYR A 267 -20.66 -3.84 -2.04
N TRP A 268 -20.86 -3.89 -3.35
CA TRP A 268 -21.93 -4.66 -3.98
C TRP A 268 -21.81 -6.16 -3.70
N LEU A 269 -20.60 -6.72 -3.81
CA LEU A 269 -20.32 -8.12 -3.49
C LEU A 269 -20.62 -8.47 -2.04
N LEU A 270 -20.29 -7.57 -1.11
CA LEU A 270 -20.58 -7.76 0.31
C LEU A 270 -22.09 -7.74 0.62
N ARG A 271 -22.91 -7.05 -0.19
CA ARG A 271 -24.37 -7.12 -0.07
C ARG A 271 -24.90 -8.47 -0.56
N MET A 272 -24.33 -9.01 -1.62
CA MET A 272 -24.77 -10.27 -2.22
C MET A 272 -24.40 -11.52 -1.41
N ARG A 273 -23.31 -11.48 -0.63
CA ARG A 273 -22.92 -12.59 0.26
C ARG A 273 -23.99 -12.80 1.34
N ARG A 274 -24.77 -13.88 1.21
CA ARG A 274 -25.64 -14.39 2.27
C ARG A 274 -24.82 -15.27 3.22
N ALA A 275 -25.23 -15.29 4.48
CA ALA A 275 -24.57 -16.09 5.51
C ALA A 275 -24.97 -17.55 5.34
N ASP A 276 -24.17 -18.32 4.60
CA ASP A 276 -24.23 -19.79 4.57
C ASP A 276 -23.37 -20.39 5.70
#